data_AF-A0A413SYZ6-F1
#
_entry.id   AF-A0A413SYZ6-F1
#
_cell.length_a   1.000
_cell.length_b   1.000
_cell.length_c   1.000
_cell.angle_alpha   90.00
_cell.angle_beta   90.00
_cell.angle_gamma   90.00
#
_symmetry.space_group_name_H-M   'P 1'
#
loop_
_entity.id
_entity.type
_entity.pdbx_description
1 polymer ?
#
loop_
_entity_poly.entity_id
_entity_poly.type
_entity_poly.pdbx_seq_one_letter_code
_entity_poly.pdbx_strand_id
1 'polypeptide(L)'
;MKRKKKRKLKKSVKKLLILIPIIAVIAIVCVYGFALKDVSYSSDLQQYSAEEVKAYLNAKKIDNTLLFWIKNKIGKSESIDLFEEYTVKMQNPMKVKIILTKRN
;
A
#
# COMPACT_ATOMS: atom_id res chain seq x y z
N MET A 1 -3.67 -35.72 35.36
CA MET A 1 -4.07 -34.71 34.34
C MET A 1 -2.96 -33.73 33.87
N LYS A 2 -1.95 -33.39 34.69
CA LYS A 2 -0.93 -32.36 34.37
C LYS A 2 -0.02 -32.63 33.14
N ARG A 3 0.31 -33.90 32.84
CA ARG A 3 1.15 -34.28 31.66
C ARG A 3 0.47 -34.00 30.30
N LYS A 4 -0.86 -34.19 30.19
CA LYS A 4 -1.61 -33.92 28.94
C LYS A 4 -1.69 -32.41 28.63
N LYS A 5 -1.81 -31.55 29.66
CA LYS A 5 -1.77 -30.08 29.51
C LYS A 5 -0.40 -29.60 28.98
N LYS A 6 0.72 -30.11 29.53
CA LYS A 6 2.07 -29.78 29.03
C LYS A 6 2.30 -30.20 27.57
N ARG A 7 1.77 -31.35 27.12
CA ARG A 7 1.87 -31.79 25.71
C ARG A 7 1.06 -30.90 24.75
N LYS A 8 -0.13 -30.45 25.13
CA LYS A 8 -0.94 -29.51 24.32
C LYS A 8 -0.26 -28.14 24.18
N LEU A 9 0.30 -27.60 25.27
CA LEU A 9 1.06 -26.35 25.25
C LEU A 9 2.27 -26.41 24.31
N LYS A 10 3.07 -27.48 24.39
CA LYS A 10 4.23 -27.67 23.50
C LYS A 10 3.83 -27.74 22.01
N LYS A 11 2.65 -28.29 21.68
CA LYS A 11 2.11 -28.29 20.31
C LYS A 11 1.71 -26.88 19.84
N SER A 12 1.02 -26.11 20.69
CA SER A 12 0.63 -24.73 20.35
C SER A 12 1.84 -23.80 20.22
N VAL A 13 2.84 -23.93 21.10
CA VAL A 13 4.09 -23.15 21.00
C VAL A 13 4.84 -23.46 19.72
N LYS A 14 4.94 -24.74 19.32
CA LYS A 14 5.52 -25.11 18.02
C LYS A 14 4.78 -24.48 16.84
N LYS A 15 3.44 -24.46 16.86
CA LYS A 15 2.64 -23.79 15.82
C LYS A 15 2.91 -22.28 15.78
N LEU A 16 2.97 -21.62 16.94
CA LEU A 16 3.24 -20.19 17.04
C LEU A 16 4.64 -19.85 16.51
N LEU A 17 5.66 -20.66 16.86
CA LEU A 17 7.04 -20.47 16.38
C LEU A 17 7.17 -20.60 14.85
N ILE A 18 6.32 -21.40 14.20
CA ILE A 18 6.29 -21.52 12.73
C ILE A 18 5.50 -20.34 12.12
N LEU A 19 4.51 -19.81 12.80
CA LEU A 19 3.68 -18.72 12.28
C LEU A 19 4.43 -17.38 12.25
N ILE A 20 5.29 -17.12 13.24
CA ILE A 20 6.07 -15.88 13.35
C ILE A 20 6.93 -15.61 12.09
N PRO A 21 7.77 -16.54 11.60
CA PRO A 21 8.58 -16.28 10.40
C PRO A 21 7.71 -16.11 9.15
N ILE A 22 6.57 -16.79 9.06
CA ILE A 22 5.63 -16.61 7.93
C ILE A 22 5.10 -15.18 7.90
N ILE A 23 4.65 -14.65 9.04
CA ILE A 23 4.17 -13.27 9.15
C ILE A 23 5.30 -12.28 8.83
N ALA A 24 6.51 -12.54 9.30
CA ALA A 24 7.67 -11.68 9.03
C ALA A 24 7.98 -11.62 7.52
N VAL A 25 7.99 -12.76 6.83
CA VAL A 25 8.20 -12.81 5.37
C VAL A 25 7.09 -12.05 4.63
N ILE A 26 5.83 -12.21 5.04
CA ILE A 26 4.71 -11.47 4.44
C ILE A 26 4.88 -9.96 4.64
N ALA A 27 5.25 -9.52 5.85
CA ALA A 27 5.47 -8.10 6.12
C ALA A 27 6.59 -7.50 5.24
N ILE A 28 7.70 -8.23 5.07
CA ILE A 28 8.79 -7.83 4.16
C ILE A 28 8.28 -7.71 2.73
N VAL A 29 7.52 -8.70 2.23
CA VAL A 29 6.94 -8.64 0.87
C VAL A 29 5.99 -7.45 0.73
N CYS A 30 5.17 -7.14 1.74
CA CYS A 30 4.27 -5.99 1.70
C CYS A 30 5.02 -4.65 1.67
N VAL A 31 6.15 -4.53 2.38
CA VAL A 31 6.96 -3.30 2.40
C VAL A 31 7.73 -3.14 1.09
N TYR A 32 8.50 -4.16 0.68
CA TYR A 32 9.41 -4.06 -0.46
C TYR A 32 8.75 -4.39 -1.81
N GLY A 33 7.82 -5.35 -1.82
CA GLY A 33 7.13 -5.78 -3.04
C GLY A 33 6.10 -4.76 -3.54
N PHE A 34 5.58 -3.92 -2.65
CA PHE A 34 4.66 -2.83 -2.99
C PHE A 34 5.29 -1.44 -2.88
N ALA A 35 6.62 -1.35 -2.83
CA ALA A 35 7.31 -0.08 -2.89
C ALA A 35 6.97 0.64 -4.21
N LEU A 36 6.48 1.86 -4.10
CA LEU A 36 6.06 2.69 -5.22
C LEU A 36 7.29 3.14 -6.00
N LYS A 37 7.46 2.62 -7.21
CA LYS A 37 8.58 2.97 -8.10
C LYS A 37 8.18 3.92 -9.20
N ASP A 38 6.96 3.80 -9.68
CA ASP A 38 6.50 4.53 -10.86
C ASP A 38 5.06 5.01 -10.68
N VAL A 39 4.77 6.16 -11.27
CA VAL A 39 3.48 6.83 -11.18
C VAL A 39 3.11 7.29 -12.58
N SER A 40 1.99 6.79 -13.08
CA SER A 40 1.39 7.30 -14.30
C SER A 40 0.29 8.28 -13.98
N TYR A 41 0.19 9.32 -14.80
CA TYR A 41 -0.77 10.39 -14.63
C TYR A 41 -1.67 10.49 -15.87
N SER A 42 -2.96 10.75 -15.64
CA SER A 42 -3.95 10.97 -16.69
C SER A 42 -4.91 12.03 -16.20
N SER A 43 -5.05 13.09 -16.99
CA SER A 43 -5.96 14.20 -16.72
C SER A 43 -6.53 14.71 -18.02
N ASP A 44 -7.79 15.11 -18.00
CA ASP A 44 -8.45 15.75 -19.15
C ASP A 44 -7.79 17.09 -19.52
N LEU A 45 -7.13 17.75 -18.55
CA LEU A 45 -6.50 19.05 -18.73
C LEU A 45 -4.96 18.98 -18.82
N GLN A 46 -4.36 17.79 -18.67
CA GLN A 46 -2.90 17.54 -18.66
C GLN A 46 -2.07 18.61 -17.91
N GLN A 47 -2.59 19.13 -16.80
CA GLN A 47 -2.01 20.28 -16.08
C GLN A 47 -0.66 20.01 -15.41
N TYR A 48 -0.29 18.75 -15.24
CA TYR A 48 0.93 18.33 -14.55
C TYR A 48 1.62 17.21 -15.34
N SER A 49 2.94 17.16 -15.25
CA SER A 49 3.74 16.05 -15.72
C SER A 49 3.74 14.88 -14.72
N ALA A 50 4.00 13.66 -15.20
CA ALA A 50 4.11 12.50 -14.31
C ALA A 50 5.26 12.64 -13.28
N GLU A 51 6.30 13.41 -13.62
CA GLU A 51 7.45 13.68 -12.77
C GLU A 51 7.09 14.59 -11.60
N GLU A 52 6.31 15.64 -11.83
CA GLU A 52 5.83 16.53 -10.76
C GLU A 52 4.92 15.80 -9.78
N VAL A 53 4.02 14.95 -10.30
CA VAL A 53 3.14 14.13 -9.47
C VAL A 53 3.95 13.15 -8.63
N LYS A 54 4.97 12.51 -9.22
CA LYS A 54 5.87 11.61 -8.50
C LYS A 54 6.69 12.36 -7.43
N ALA A 55 7.21 13.54 -7.75
CA ALA A 55 7.95 14.38 -6.81
C ALA A 55 7.07 14.79 -5.63
N TYR A 56 5.81 15.15 -5.87
CA TYR A 56 4.86 15.48 -4.82
C TYR A 56 4.55 14.29 -3.91
N LEU A 57 4.30 13.11 -4.47
CA LEU A 57 4.05 11.89 -3.69
C LEU A 57 5.26 11.53 -2.82
N ASN A 58 6.48 11.67 -3.36
CA ASN A 58 7.71 11.49 -2.60
C ASN A 58 7.83 12.51 -1.45
N ALA A 59 7.50 13.78 -1.69
CA ALA A 59 7.52 14.82 -0.65
C ALA A 59 6.53 14.54 0.49
N LYS A 60 5.35 13.98 0.18
CA LYS A 60 4.36 13.53 1.17
C LYS A 60 4.69 12.16 1.80
N LYS A 61 5.84 11.56 1.46
CA LYS A 61 6.28 10.24 1.94
C LYS A 61 5.29 9.12 1.59
N ILE A 62 4.67 9.21 0.42
CA ILE A 62 3.82 8.15 -0.13
C ILE A 62 4.70 7.23 -0.97
N ASP A 63 5.26 6.21 -0.32
CA ASP A 63 6.25 5.29 -0.88
C ASP A 63 5.72 3.85 -1.06
N ASN A 64 4.48 3.58 -0.68
CA ASN A 64 3.86 2.26 -0.78
C ASN A 64 2.58 2.30 -1.61
N THR A 65 2.61 1.61 -2.76
CA THR A 65 1.52 1.49 -3.73
C THR A 65 0.24 0.95 -3.11
N LEU A 66 0.35 -0.07 -2.24
CA LEU A 66 -0.80 -0.76 -1.66
C LEU A 66 -1.51 0.13 -0.63
N LEU A 67 -0.74 0.71 0.30
CA LEU A 67 -1.28 1.63 1.30
C LEU A 67 -1.92 2.85 0.63
N PHE A 68 -1.27 3.42 -0.39
CA PHE A 68 -1.80 4.55 -1.14
C PHE A 68 -3.13 4.23 -1.82
N TRP A 69 -3.20 3.08 -2.49
CA TRP A 69 -4.43 2.61 -3.15
C TRP A 69 -5.57 2.34 -2.15
N ILE A 70 -5.29 1.68 -1.03
CA ILE A 70 -6.28 1.40 0.02
C ILE A 70 -6.81 2.69 0.63
N LYS A 71 -5.93 3.65 0.96
CA LYS A 71 -6.35 4.95 1.51
C LYS A 71 -7.30 5.69 0.56
N ASN A 72 -7.00 5.70 -0.75
CA ASN A 72 -7.88 6.30 -1.76
C ASN A 72 -9.24 5.58 -1.85
N LYS A 73 -9.26 4.24 -1.80
CA LYS A 73 -10.50 3.46 -1.82
C LYS A 73 -11.41 3.68 -0.61
N ILE A 74 -10.84 3.94 0.56
CA ILE A 74 -11.59 4.16 1.81
C ILE A 74 -11.98 5.64 1.98
N GLY A 75 -11.64 6.52 1.03
CA GLY A 75 -11.91 7.96 1.12
C GLY A 75 -11.08 8.66 2.21
N LYS A 76 -10.02 7.99 2.71
CA LYS A 76 -9.02 8.54 3.63
C LYS A 76 -7.73 8.89 2.89
N SER A 77 -7.81 9.10 1.58
CA SER A 77 -6.70 9.67 0.83
C SER A 77 -6.36 11.02 1.45
N GLU A 78 -5.07 11.24 1.69
CA GLU A 78 -4.58 12.57 1.99
C GLU A 78 -5.00 13.50 0.85
N SER A 79 -5.51 14.69 1.21
CA SER A 79 -5.78 15.73 0.24
C SER A 79 -4.47 16.04 -0.45
N ILE A 80 -4.38 15.69 -1.73
CA ILE A 80 -3.27 16.09 -2.57
C ILE A 80 -3.65 17.47 -3.05
N ASP A 81 -2.93 18.49 -2.61
CA ASP A 81 -3.22 19.89 -2.92
C ASP A 81 -3.22 20.16 -4.45
N LEU A 82 -2.57 19.29 -5.22
CA LEU A 82 -2.57 19.33 -6.70
C LEU A 82 -3.91 18.90 -7.32
N PHE A 83 -4.77 18.18 -6.59
CA PHE A 83 -5.91 17.46 -7.13
C PHE A 83 -7.17 17.65 -6.26
N GLU A 84 -8.21 18.28 -6.80
CA GLU A 84 -9.50 18.40 -6.10
C GLU A 84 -10.19 17.03 -5.91
N GLU A 85 -10.29 16.25 -6.98
CA GLU A 85 -10.80 14.87 -6.96
C GLU A 85 -9.93 13.96 -7.83
N TYR A 86 -9.37 12.91 -7.23
CA TYR A 86 -8.55 11.94 -7.93
C TYR A 86 -8.85 10.50 -7.52
N THR A 87 -8.79 9.61 -8.50
CA THR A 87 -8.86 8.16 -8.28
C THR A 87 -7.48 7.55 -8.51
N VAL A 88 -7.07 6.70 -7.58
CA VAL A 88 -5.84 5.91 -7.71
C VAL A 88 -6.22 4.51 -8.19
N LYS A 89 -5.65 4.08 -9.33
CA LYS A 89 -5.74 2.70 -9.82
C LYS A 89 -4.37 2.04 -9.72
N MET A 90 -4.31 0.86 -9.11
CA MET A 90 -3.10 0.06 -9.12
C MET A 90 -2.92 -0.59 -10.50
N GLN A 91 -1.77 -0.39 -11.14
CA GLN A 91 -1.44 -1.08 -12.40
C GLN A 91 -0.66 -2.36 -12.13
N ASN A 92 0.29 -2.28 -11.21
CA ASN A 92 1.04 -3.41 -10.68
C ASN A 92 1.49 -3.09 -9.25
N PRO A 93 2.09 -4.03 -8.50
CA PRO A 93 2.51 -3.79 -7.12
C PRO A 93 3.41 -2.56 -6.91
N MET A 94 4.16 -2.14 -7.92
CA MET A 94 5.14 -1.05 -7.84
C MET A 94 4.71 0.20 -8.61
N LYS A 95 3.52 0.20 -9.23
CA LYS A 95 3.05 1.26 -10.11
C LYS A 95 1.58 1.57 -9.94
N VAL A 96 1.27 2.84 -9.74
CA VAL A 96 -0.11 3.36 -9.73
C VAL A 96 -0.35 4.30 -10.91
N LYS A 97 -1.61 4.33 -11.36
CA LYS A 97 -2.14 5.35 -12.26
C LYS A 97 -3.08 6.27 -11.48
N ILE A 98 -2.75 7.55 -11.43
CA ILE A 98 -3.61 8.59 -10.89
C ILE A 98 -4.45 9.14 -12.04
N ILE A 99 -5.76 9.15 -11.84
CA ILE A 99 -6.74 9.68 -12.80
C ILE A 99 -7.46 10.83 -12.12
N LEU A 100 -7.34 12.02 -12.69
CA LEU A 100 -8.14 13.16 -12.27
C LEU A 100 -9.53 13.06 -12.89
N THR A 101 -10.53 13.28 -12.07
CA THR A 101 -11.91 13.42 -12.53
C THR A 101 -12.30 14.88 -12.35
N LYS A 102 -12.68 15.55 -13.42
CA LYS A 102 -13.23 16.92 -13.33
C LYS A 102 -14.58 16.86 -12.63
N ARG A 103 -14.79 17.69 -11.61
CA ARG A 103 -16.13 17.90 -11.03
C ARG A 103 -16.96 18.70 -12.06
N ASN A 104 -18.03 18.10 -12.57
CA ASN A 104 -19.03 18.79 -13.39
C ASN A 104 -19.83 19.77 -12.53
#